data_AF-A0AAD5E8D9-F1
#
_entry.id   AF-A0AAD5E8D9-F1
#
_cell.length_a   1.000
_cell.length_b   1.000
_cell.length_c   1.000
_cell.angle_alpha   90.00
_cell.angle_beta   90.00
_cell.angle_gamma   90.00
#
_symmetry.space_group_name_H-M   'P 1'
#
loop_
_entity.id
_entity.type
_entity.pdbx_description
1 polymer ?
#
loop_
_entity_poly.entity_id
_entity_poly.type
_entity_poly.pdbx_seq_one_letter_code
_entity_poly.pdbx_strand_id
1 'polypeptide(L)'
;MSALAPSPVQLAPGFSHFPLALIKADAPIMPLIVRWFESNFGGHISPMRILPGELEMITEEWASRAFDTRDAPVQDVIRVPRTRKLDLPLELRYDTGFDEIKSITVNITAEDVITLVQAQRASNGDKRLVDLIQQHIFDTTSIDVTKLVLSRVGNPACYISTDGKVKLMANQSKSLTLQVMRRLMTVACAKVFGP
;
A
#
# COMPACT_ATOMS: atom_id res chain seq x y z
N MET A 1 -26.01 -26.10 4.44
CA MET A 1 -26.16 -25.02 3.43
C MET A 1 -24.77 -24.77 2.86
N SER A 2 -24.53 -25.27 1.65
CA SER A 2 -23.20 -25.26 1.01
C SER A 2 -22.97 -23.91 0.37
N ALA A 3 -21.93 -23.18 0.78
CA ALA A 3 -21.51 -21.95 0.13
C ALA A 3 -21.01 -22.28 -1.27
N LEU A 4 -21.70 -21.78 -2.31
CA LEU A 4 -21.23 -21.83 -3.68
C LEU A 4 -19.89 -21.10 -3.76
N ALA A 5 -18.82 -21.84 -4.07
CA ALA A 5 -17.56 -21.24 -4.44
C ALA A 5 -17.78 -20.35 -5.67
N PRO A 6 -17.23 -19.12 -5.71
CA PRO A 6 -17.38 -18.25 -6.85
C PRO A 6 -16.74 -18.90 -8.08
N SER A 7 -17.46 -18.86 -9.19
CA SER A 7 -17.00 -19.41 -10.46
C SER A 7 -15.86 -18.56 -11.00
N PRO A 8 -14.75 -19.14 -11.52
CA PRO A 8 -13.71 -18.37 -12.17
C PRO A 8 -14.32 -17.63 -13.36
N VAL A 9 -14.06 -16.31 -13.46
CA VAL A 9 -14.45 -15.50 -14.62
C VAL A 9 -13.83 -16.14 -15.86
N GLN A 10 -14.63 -16.86 -16.64
CA GLN A 10 -14.20 -17.39 -17.93
C GLN A 10 -14.07 -16.22 -18.89
N LEU A 11 -12.83 -15.82 -19.15
CA LEU A 11 -12.50 -14.85 -20.19
C LEU A 11 -13.09 -15.34 -21.51
N ALA A 12 -13.84 -14.48 -22.19
CA ALA A 12 -14.29 -14.77 -23.55
C ALA A 12 -13.06 -15.10 -24.41
N PRO A 13 -13.09 -16.19 -25.21
CA PRO A 13 -11.95 -16.59 -26.01
C PRO A 13 -11.55 -15.45 -26.96
N GLY A 14 -10.29 -15.03 -26.89
CA GLY A 14 -9.72 -13.98 -27.75
C GLY A 14 -9.37 -12.66 -27.04
N PHE A 15 -9.69 -12.48 -25.76
CA PHE A 15 -9.32 -11.28 -25.01
C PHE A 15 -8.12 -11.52 -24.06
N SER A 16 -7.13 -10.63 -24.13
CA SER A 16 -6.01 -10.57 -23.18
C SER A 16 -6.29 -9.50 -22.13
N HIS A 17 -6.14 -9.85 -20.85
CA HIS A 17 -6.32 -8.90 -19.75
C HIS A 17 -4.99 -8.58 -19.07
N PHE A 18 -4.66 -7.30 -18.96
CA PHE A 18 -3.50 -6.80 -18.25
C PHE A 18 -3.98 -6.03 -17.01
N PRO A 19 -3.93 -6.63 -15.81
CA PRO A 19 -4.58 -6.07 -14.62
C PRO A 19 -3.93 -4.77 -14.13
N LEU A 20 -2.66 -4.55 -14.47
CA LEU A 20 -1.91 -3.37 -14.04
C LEU A 20 -1.15 -2.76 -15.21
N ALA A 21 -1.44 -1.49 -15.49
CA ALA A 21 -0.67 -0.66 -16.42
C ALA A 21 -0.12 0.55 -15.66
N LEU A 22 1.19 0.75 -15.73
CA LEU A 22 1.87 1.91 -15.14
C LEU A 22 2.23 2.89 -16.24
N ILE A 23 1.68 4.09 -16.16
CA ILE A 23 1.94 5.14 -17.14
C ILE A 23 2.66 6.28 -16.43
N LYS A 24 3.86 6.61 -16.92
CA LYS A 24 4.64 7.76 -16.46
C LYS A 24 4.64 8.82 -17.56
N ALA A 25 3.89 9.88 -17.34
CA ALA A 25 3.79 11.00 -18.26
C ALA A 25 3.38 12.27 -17.50
N ASP A 26 3.65 13.43 -18.09
CA ASP A 26 3.11 14.68 -17.58
C ASP A 26 1.58 14.68 -17.68
N ALA A 27 0.92 15.36 -16.74
CA ALA A 27 -0.55 15.37 -16.64
C ALA A 27 -1.26 15.75 -17.96
N PRO A 28 -0.77 16.70 -18.79
CA PRO A 28 -1.40 17.03 -20.06
C PRO A 28 -1.28 15.93 -21.12
N ILE A 29 -0.22 15.12 -21.06
CA ILE A 29 0.10 14.10 -22.08
C ILE A 29 -0.59 12.77 -21.74
N MET A 30 -0.85 12.50 -20.46
CA MET A 30 -1.48 11.28 -19.97
C MET A 30 -2.75 10.89 -20.76
N PRO A 31 -3.74 11.78 -21.01
CA PRO A 31 -4.95 11.40 -21.73
C PRO A 31 -4.69 11.05 -23.20
N LEU A 32 -3.65 11.64 -23.81
CA LEU A 32 -3.27 11.34 -25.20
C LEU A 32 -2.68 9.95 -25.32
N ILE A 33 -1.80 9.57 -24.38
CA ILE A 33 -1.20 8.22 -24.33
C ILE A 33 -2.30 7.17 -24.12
N VAL A 34 -3.19 7.39 -23.16
CA VAL A 34 -4.30 6.47 -22.88
C VAL A 34 -5.18 6.28 -24.12
N ARG A 35 -5.63 7.38 -24.74
CA ARG A 35 -6.46 7.32 -25.96
C ARG A 35 -5.75 6.63 -27.13
N TRP A 36 -4.45 6.89 -27.30
CA TRP A 36 -3.66 6.24 -28.33
C TRP A 36 -3.61 4.72 -28.09
N PHE A 37 -3.39 4.27 -26.85
CA PHE A 37 -3.40 2.85 -26.52
C PHE A 37 -4.78 2.21 -26.78
N GLU A 38 -5.86 2.82 -26.31
CA GLU A 38 -7.21 2.30 -26.51
C GLU A 38 -7.58 2.19 -28.01
N SER A 39 -7.21 3.19 -28.80
CA SER A 39 -7.51 3.24 -30.24
C SER A 39 -6.72 2.22 -31.07
N ASN A 40 -5.45 1.98 -30.73
CA ASN A 40 -4.58 1.10 -31.52
C ASN A 40 -4.73 -0.38 -31.16
N PHE A 41 -5.12 -0.69 -29.92
CA PHE A 41 -5.18 -2.07 -29.42
C PHE A 41 -6.61 -2.56 -29.16
N GLY A 42 -7.64 -1.74 -29.43
CA GLY A 42 -9.04 -2.12 -29.20
C GLY A 42 -9.33 -2.46 -27.74
N GLY A 43 -8.63 -1.80 -26.81
CA GLY A 43 -8.69 -2.06 -25.38
C GLY A 43 -9.32 -0.92 -24.60
N HIS A 44 -9.48 -1.13 -23.29
CA HIS A 44 -9.92 -0.10 -22.35
C HIS A 44 -8.96 0.00 -21.17
N ILE A 45 -8.55 1.22 -20.83
CA ILE A 45 -7.70 1.51 -19.67
C ILE A 45 -8.52 2.35 -18.70
N SER A 46 -8.76 1.81 -17.50
CA SER A 46 -9.47 2.52 -16.44
C SER A 46 -8.53 2.92 -15.30
N PRO A 47 -8.74 4.09 -14.66
CA PRO A 47 -7.96 4.46 -13.49
C PRO A 47 -8.17 3.47 -12.34
N MET A 48 -7.07 2.96 -11.78
CA MET A 48 -7.12 2.14 -10.58
C MET A 48 -7.48 3.02 -9.38
N ARG A 49 -8.56 2.69 -8.66
CA ARG A 49 -8.85 3.28 -7.34
C ARG A 49 -8.40 2.31 -6.27
N ILE A 50 -7.77 2.78 -5.20
CA ILE A 50 -7.38 1.97 -4.04
C ILE A 50 -8.25 2.39 -2.86
N LEU A 51 -8.88 1.43 -2.19
CA LEU A 51 -9.76 1.70 -1.06
C LEU A 51 -8.90 2.04 0.18
N PRO A 52 -9.38 2.89 1.09
CA PRO A 52 -8.66 3.22 2.33
C PRO A 52 -8.25 1.96 3.12
N GLY A 53 -9.13 0.97 3.27
CA GLY A 53 -8.80 -0.30 3.93
C GLY A 53 -7.72 -1.13 3.21
N GLU A 54 -7.56 -0.97 1.90
CA GLU A 54 -6.43 -1.59 1.19
C GLU A 54 -5.11 -0.88 1.48
N LEU A 55 -5.14 0.45 1.65
CA LEU A 55 -3.98 1.22 2.09
C LEU A 55 -3.59 0.84 3.53
N GLU A 56 -4.57 0.64 4.42
CA GLU A 56 -4.31 0.14 5.78
C GLU A 56 -3.62 -1.23 5.76
N MET A 57 -4.10 -2.17 4.94
CA MET A 57 -3.44 -3.47 4.77
C MET A 57 -2.00 -3.34 4.24
N ILE A 58 -1.74 -2.39 3.35
CA ILE A 58 -0.37 -2.11 2.86
C ILE A 58 0.51 -1.58 4.00
N THR A 59 -0.03 -0.71 4.85
CA THR A 59 0.68 -0.21 6.04
C THR A 59 1.04 -1.34 7.00
N GLU A 60 0.10 -2.24 7.30
CA GLU A 60 0.34 -3.43 8.13
C GLU A 60 1.45 -4.32 7.56
N GLU A 61 1.43 -4.56 6.25
CA GLU A 61 2.45 -5.36 5.55
C GLU A 61 3.83 -4.69 5.65
N TRP A 62 3.92 -3.37 5.48
CA TRP A 62 5.18 -2.65 5.59
C TRP A 62 5.72 -2.65 7.02
N ALA A 63 4.85 -2.49 8.02
CA ALA A 63 5.27 -2.44 9.41
C ALA A 63 5.66 -3.81 9.96
N SER A 64 4.93 -4.88 9.61
CA SER A 64 5.27 -6.25 10.02
C SER A 64 6.67 -6.66 9.52
N ARG A 65 7.07 -6.15 8.35
CA ARG A 65 8.41 -6.38 7.79
C ARG A 65 9.54 -5.75 8.59
N ALA A 66 9.30 -4.70 9.38
CA ALA A 66 10.30 -4.13 10.28
C ALA A 66 10.94 -5.18 11.21
N PHE A 67 10.28 -6.35 11.37
CA PHE A 67 10.71 -7.45 12.21
C PHE A 67 11.09 -8.73 11.46
N ASP A 68 10.89 -8.82 10.14
CA ASP A 68 11.24 -10.00 9.36
C ASP A 68 12.73 -9.97 9.01
N THR A 69 13.55 -10.55 9.88
CA THR A 69 14.99 -10.78 9.69
C THR A 69 15.31 -11.90 8.69
N ARG A 70 14.31 -12.44 7.99
CA ARG A 70 14.45 -13.64 7.13
C ARG A 70 15.03 -13.38 5.73
N ASP A 71 15.09 -12.12 5.27
CA ASP A 71 15.66 -11.76 3.96
C ASP A 71 17.19 -11.49 3.99
N ALA A 72 17.88 -11.94 5.04
CA ALA A 72 19.34 -11.97 5.01
C ALA A 72 19.82 -13.08 4.04
N PRO A 73 20.65 -12.79 3.02
CA PRO A 73 21.20 -13.83 2.16
C PRO A 73 21.95 -14.87 3.01
N VAL A 74 21.69 -16.15 2.72
CA VAL A 74 22.10 -17.34 3.50
C VAL A 74 23.63 -17.49 3.68
N GLN A 75 24.44 -16.61 3.10
CA GLN A 75 25.90 -16.61 3.30
C GLN A 75 26.38 -15.86 4.55
N ASP A 76 25.52 -15.07 5.22
CA ASP A 76 25.90 -14.28 6.41
C ASP A 76 25.34 -14.84 7.73
N VAL A 77 25.15 -16.17 7.84
CA VAL A 77 24.62 -16.81 9.08
C VAL A 77 25.66 -16.83 10.23
N ILE A 78 26.83 -16.20 10.06
CA ILE A 78 27.79 -15.99 11.14
C ILE A 78 27.60 -14.58 11.71
N ARG A 79 26.74 -14.49 12.74
CA ARG A 79 26.61 -13.36 13.66
C ARG A 79 26.38 -11.99 12.98
N VAL A 80 25.21 -11.78 12.39
CA VAL A 80 24.75 -10.42 12.12
C VAL A 80 24.26 -9.82 13.46
N PRO A 81 24.86 -8.73 13.96
CA PRO A 81 24.34 -8.03 15.13
C PRO A 81 22.93 -7.52 14.83
N ARG A 82 22.19 -7.09 15.86
CA ARG A 82 20.87 -6.43 15.77
C ARG A 82 20.88 -5.09 15.00
N THR A 83 21.74 -4.93 14.00
CA THR A 83 22.13 -3.67 13.34
C THR A 83 21.59 -3.46 11.93
N ARG A 84 20.86 -4.42 11.33
CA ARG A 84 19.95 -4.05 10.23
C ARG A 84 18.69 -3.44 10.84
N LYS A 85 18.82 -2.22 11.36
CA LYS A 85 17.65 -1.37 11.64
C LYS A 85 16.92 -1.22 10.30
N LEU A 86 15.73 -1.80 10.20
CA LEU A 86 14.86 -1.53 9.07
C LEU A 86 14.35 -0.09 9.26
N ASP A 87 15.00 0.87 8.59
CA ASP A 87 14.55 2.26 8.52
C ASP A 87 13.32 2.33 7.59
N LEU A 88 12.16 1.91 8.12
CA LEU A 88 10.87 2.09 7.46
C LEU A 88 10.00 3.00 8.33
N PRO A 89 10.31 4.32 8.37
CA PRO A 89 9.33 5.26 8.86
C PRO A 89 8.09 5.19 7.96
N LEU A 90 6.93 5.40 8.57
CA LEU A 90 5.64 5.37 7.91
C LEU A 90 5.07 6.79 7.84
N GLU A 91 4.48 7.11 6.71
CA GLU A 91 3.72 8.33 6.50
C GLU A 91 2.27 7.94 6.19
N LEU A 92 1.33 8.44 7.00
CA LEU A 92 -0.10 8.25 6.79
C LEU A 92 -0.73 9.62 6.55
N ARG A 93 -1.41 9.78 5.41
CA ARG A 93 -2.12 11.03 5.07
C ARG A 93 -3.61 10.77 5.04
N TYR A 94 -4.32 11.56 5.83
CA TYR A 94 -5.78 11.55 5.94
C TYR A 94 -6.34 12.81 5.28
N ASP A 95 -7.36 12.64 4.45
CA ASP A 95 -8.15 13.75 3.94
C ASP A 95 -9.29 14.02 4.93
N THR A 96 -9.47 15.30 5.24
CA THR A 96 -10.40 15.77 6.28
C THR A 96 -11.78 16.12 5.74
N GLY A 97 -11.88 16.46 4.46
CA GLY A 97 -13.11 16.96 3.83
C GLY A 97 -13.48 18.40 4.21
N PHE A 98 -12.68 19.09 5.02
CA PHE A 98 -12.88 20.51 5.36
C PHE A 98 -12.13 21.41 4.38
N ASP A 99 -12.66 22.62 4.14
CA ASP A 99 -12.08 23.56 3.21
C ASP A 99 -10.84 24.26 3.80
N GLU A 100 -10.85 24.53 5.11
CA GLU A 100 -9.78 25.24 5.82
C GLU A 100 -8.56 24.36 6.07
N ILE A 101 -8.78 23.13 6.55
CA ILE A 101 -7.73 22.13 6.77
C ILE A 101 -8.06 20.98 5.84
N LYS A 102 -7.30 20.82 4.74
CA LYS A 102 -7.61 19.83 3.69
C LYS A 102 -7.10 18.41 4.00
N SER A 103 -6.05 18.29 4.81
CA SER A 103 -5.44 17.00 5.11
C SER A 103 -4.60 17.04 6.39
N ILE A 104 -4.52 15.90 7.07
CA ILE A 104 -3.65 15.65 8.22
C ILE A 104 -2.63 14.58 7.81
N THR A 105 -1.35 14.85 8.05
CA THR A 105 -0.27 13.88 7.79
C THR A 105 0.37 13.47 9.11
N VAL A 106 0.45 12.17 9.34
CA VAL A 106 1.10 11.56 10.49
C VAL A 106 2.38 10.89 10.00
N ASN A 107 3.51 11.33 10.54
CA ASN A 107 4.81 10.72 10.30
C ASN A 107 5.20 9.92 11.54
N ILE A 108 5.52 8.64 11.34
CA ILE A 108 5.85 7.70 12.41
C ILE A 108 7.28 7.25 12.16
N THR A 109 8.16 7.45 13.15
CA THR A 109 9.56 7.08 13.01
C THR A 109 9.70 5.55 13.02
N ALA A 110 10.80 5.03 12.48
CA ALA A 110 11.04 3.58 12.50
C ALA A 110 11.08 3.01 13.92
N GLU A 111 11.58 3.79 14.90
CA GLU A 111 11.63 3.38 16.31
C GLU A 111 10.22 3.29 16.93
N ASP A 112 9.33 4.21 16.58
CA ASP A 112 7.93 4.18 17.03
C ASP A 112 7.16 3.01 16.40
N VAL A 113 7.37 2.75 15.10
CA VAL A 113 6.79 1.57 14.42
C VAL A 113 7.21 0.28 15.12
N ILE A 114 8.48 0.17 15.51
CA ILE A 114 8.99 -0.99 16.24
C ILE A 114 8.26 -1.13 17.58
N THR A 115 8.15 -0.05 18.35
CA THR A 115 7.43 -0.06 19.64
C THR A 115 5.97 -0.49 19.48
N LEU A 116 5.28 0.04 18.48
CA LEU A 116 3.86 -0.25 18.22
C LEU A 116 3.63 -1.71 17.81
N VAL A 117 4.49 -2.27 16.96
CA VAL A 117 4.41 -3.69 16.57
C VAL A 117 4.75 -4.61 17.74
N GLN A 118 5.69 -4.23 18.61
CA GLN A 118 5.97 -5.00 19.84
C GLN A 118 4.76 -5.01 20.77
N ALA A 119 4.09 -3.87 20.95
CA ALA A 119 2.85 -3.77 21.71
C ALA A 119 1.74 -4.64 21.11
N GLN A 120 1.59 -4.62 19.78
CA GLN A 120 0.64 -5.47 19.05
C GLN A 120 0.85 -6.96 19.32
N ARG A 121 2.12 -7.41 19.27
CA ARG A 121 2.49 -8.81 19.55
C ARG A 121 2.26 -9.18 21.01
N ALA A 122 2.53 -8.27 21.94
CA ALA A 122 2.27 -8.48 23.37
C ALA A 122 0.76 -8.63 23.66
N SER A 123 -0.10 -7.97 22.88
CA SER A 123 -1.55 -8.15 22.92
C SER A 123 -2.08 -9.35 22.12
N ASN A 124 -1.24 -10.34 21.79
CA ASN A 124 -1.58 -11.50 20.96
C ASN A 124 -2.22 -11.18 19.60
N GLY A 125 -2.03 -9.96 19.07
CA GLY A 125 -2.57 -9.55 17.78
C GLY A 125 -4.07 -9.20 17.79
N ASP A 126 -4.68 -8.98 18.95
CA ASP A 126 -6.11 -8.63 19.05
C ASP A 126 -6.47 -7.31 18.34
N LYS A 127 -5.49 -6.42 18.15
CA LYS A 127 -5.65 -5.14 17.44
C LYS A 127 -4.74 -5.06 16.23
N ARG A 128 -5.21 -4.41 15.16
CA ARG A 128 -4.33 -4.09 14.02
C ARG A 128 -3.39 -2.96 14.41
N LEU A 129 -2.22 -2.89 13.78
CA LEU A 129 -1.25 -1.84 14.03
C LEU A 129 -1.84 -0.46 13.71
N VAL A 130 -2.58 -0.35 12.61
CA VAL A 130 -3.27 0.88 12.22
C VAL A 130 -4.23 1.32 13.33
N ASP A 131 -4.96 0.40 13.95
CA ASP A 131 -5.86 0.72 15.08
C ASP A 131 -5.06 1.26 16.28
N LEU A 132 -3.89 0.68 16.57
CA LEU A 132 -3.01 1.16 17.63
C LEU A 132 -2.43 2.55 17.33
N ILE A 133 -2.05 2.81 16.09
CA ILE A 133 -1.59 4.11 15.62
C ILE A 133 -2.71 5.15 15.78
N GLN A 134 -3.91 4.84 15.28
CA GLN A 134 -5.08 5.72 15.37
C GLN A 134 -5.46 6.02 16.82
N GLN A 135 -5.45 5.00 17.68
CA GLN A 135 -5.69 5.18 19.11
C GLN A 135 -4.62 6.07 19.75
N HIS A 136 -3.34 5.85 19.44
CA HIS A 136 -2.25 6.66 20.00
C HIS A 136 -2.34 8.13 19.56
N ILE A 137 -2.72 8.39 18.30
CA ILE A 137 -2.98 9.75 17.81
C ILE A 137 -4.12 10.38 18.60
N PHE A 138 -5.22 9.67 18.79
CA PHE A 138 -6.37 10.16 19.54
C PHE A 138 -6.00 10.48 21.00
N ASP A 139 -5.31 9.56 21.68
CA ASP A 139 -4.90 9.73 23.07
C ASP A 139 -3.94 10.91 23.27
N THR A 140 -3.09 11.18 22.28
CA THR A 140 -2.06 12.24 22.37
C THR A 140 -2.57 13.60 21.90
N THR A 141 -3.37 13.64 20.85
CA THR A 141 -3.77 14.89 20.17
C THR A 141 -5.25 15.23 20.32
N SER A 142 -6.06 14.29 20.85
CA SER A 142 -7.53 14.36 20.84
C SER A 142 -8.15 14.45 19.44
N ILE A 143 -7.41 14.10 18.38
CA ILE A 143 -7.90 14.04 17.01
C ILE A 143 -8.29 12.61 16.67
N ASP A 144 -9.57 12.42 16.36
CA ASP A 144 -10.10 11.13 15.95
C ASP A 144 -9.93 10.93 14.43
N VAL A 145 -8.77 10.36 14.05
CA VAL A 145 -8.44 10.08 12.65
C VAL A 145 -9.24 8.93 12.05
N THR A 146 -9.96 8.13 12.86
CA THR A 146 -10.80 7.02 12.36
C THR A 146 -12.00 7.51 11.56
N LYS A 147 -12.41 8.77 11.80
CA LYS A 147 -13.48 9.46 11.06
C LYS A 147 -12.98 10.09 9.76
N LEU A 148 -11.68 10.04 9.49
CA LEU A 148 -11.06 10.63 8.31
C LEU A 148 -10.75 9.55 7.27
N VAL A 149 -10.58 9.97 6.02
CA VAL A 149 -10.29 9.04 4.92
C VAL A 149 -8.79 8.95 4.72
N LEU A 150 -8.19 7.77 4.95
CA LEU A 150 -6.80 7.51 4.60
C LEU A 150 -6.64 7.61 3.07
N SER A 151 -5.97 8.67 2.62
CA SER A 151 -5.86 9.03 1.19
C SER A 151 -4.51 8.63 0.59
N ARG A 152 -3.46 8.51 1.41
CA ARG A 152 -2.14 8.08 0.98
C ARG A 152 -1.37 7.44 2.13
N VAL A 153 -0.58 6.41 1.77
CA VAL A 153 0.43 5.81 2.64
C VAL A 153 1.79 5.93 1.99
N GLY A 154 2.82 6.09 2.81
CA GLY A 154 4.17 6.33 2.36
C GLY A 154 5.22 5.69 3.25
N ASN A 155 6.35 5.41 2.65
CA ASN A 155 7.63 5.19 3.30
C ASN A 155 8.72 5.87 2.43
N PRO A 156 9.99 5.91 2.87
CA PRO A 156 11.06 6.55 2.09
C PRO A 156 11.29 5.96 0.70
N ALA A 157 10.72 4.79 0.41
CA ALA A 157 10.86 4.13 -0.87
C ALA A 157 9.69 4.36 -1.82
N CYS A 158 8.48 4.51 -1.30
CA CYS A 158 7.26 4.48 -2.08
C CYS A 158 6.12 5.26 -1.41
N TYR A 159 5.33 5.95 -2.23
CA TYR A 159 4.03 6.48 -1.84
C TYR A 159 2.93 5.88 -2.71
N ILE A 160 1.81 5.54 -2.10
CA ILE A 160 0.62 4.97 -2.75
C ILE A 160 -0.60 5.75 -2.28
N SER A 161 -1.43 6.23 -3.21
CA SER A 161 -2.68 6.94 -2.90
C SER A 161 -3.94 6.25 -3.41
N THR A 162 -5.09 6.64 -2.87
CA THR A 162 -6.41 6.10 -3.22
C THR A 162 -6.82 6.35 -4.68
N ASP A 163 -6.20 7.31 -5.35
CA ASP A 163 -6.37 7.58 -6.79
C ASP A 163 -5.49 6.70 -7.70
N GLY A 164 -4.82 5.68 -7.14
CA GLY A 164 -3.98 4.74 -7.88
C GLY A 164 -2.63 5.29 -8.28
N LYS A 165 -2.28 6.51 -7.86
CA LYS A 165 -0.95 7.05 -8.11
C LYS A 165 0.07 6.38 -7.20
N VAL A 166 1.21 6.04 -7.80
CA VAL A 166 2.34 5.43 -7.12
C VAL A 166 3.58 6.25 -7.43
N LYS A 167 4.30 6.66 -6.39
CA LYS A 167 5.58 7.37 -6.52
C LYS A 167 6.68 6.52 -5.91
N LEU A 168 7.54 5.97 -6.74
CA LEU A 168 8.73 5.24 -6.32
C LEU A 168 9.92 6.19 -6.26
N MET A 169 10.71 6.12 -5.19
CA MET A 169 11.91 6.92 -5.06
C MET A 169 13.08 6.31 -5.83
N ALA A 170 13.99 7.17 -6.30
CA ALA A 170 15.26 6.73 -6.87
C ALA A 170 16.11 6.04 -5.79
N ASN A 171 16.97 5.09 -6.20
CA ASN A 171 17.92 4.36 -5.34
C ASN A 171 17.31 3.38 -4.33
N GLN A 172 16.07 2.94 -4.54
CA GLN A 172 15.45 1.90 -3.72
C GLN A 172 15.87 0.50 -4.13
N SER A 173 15.82 -0.45 -3.18
CA SER A 173 16.18 -1.83 -3.47
C SER A 173 15.23 -2.43 -4.52
N LYS A 174 15.77 -3.21 -5.46
CA LYS A 174 14.96 -3.92 -6.46
C LYS A 174 13.89 -4.80 -5.80
N SER A 175 14.23 -5.41 -4.65
CA SER A 175 13.32 -6.25 -3.88
C SER A 175 12.08 -5.47 -3.42
N LEU A 176 12.27 -4.28 -2.83
CA LEU A 176 11.16 -3.46 -2.34
C LEU A 176 10.26 -2.97 -3.48
N THR A 177 10.85 -2.57 -4.60
CA THR A 177 10.09 -2.20 -5.80
C THR A 177 9.25 -3.38 -6.30
N LEU A 178 9.83 -4.58 -6.42
CA LEU A 178 9.09 -5.77 -6.85
C LEU A 178 7.99 -6.15 -5.87
N GLN A 179 8.20 -5.98 -4.57
CA GLN A 179 7.17 -6.22 -3.56
C GLN A 179 5.99 -5.27 -3.70
N VAL A 180 6.25 -3.97 -3.85
CA VAL A 180 5.20 -2.97 -4.12
C VAL A 180 4.43 -3.35 -5.38
N MET A 181 5.13 -3.72 -6.47
CA MET A 181 4.49 -4.13 -7.72
C MET A 181 3.63 -5.38 -7.57
N ARG A 182 4.11 -6.40 -6.85
CA ARG A 182 3.33 -7.61 -6.54
C ARG A 182 2.06 -7.26 -5.78
N ARG A 183 2.15 -6.40 -4.76
CA ARG A 183 0.98 -6.00 -3.98
C ARG A 183 -0.03 -5.23 -4.82
N LEU A 184 0.43 -4.27 -5.62
CA LEU A 184 -0.44 -3.53 -6.56
C LEU A 184 -1.11 -4.47 -7.57
N MET A 185 -0.38 -5.45 -8.09
CA MET A 185 -0.93 -6.45 -9.00
C MET A 185 -1.99 -7.32 -8.30
N THR A 186 -1.77 -7.74 -7.05
CA THR A 186 -2.79 -8.47 -6.27
C THR A 186 -4.05 -7.62 -6.09
N VAL A 187 -3.91 -6.34 -5.72
CA VAL A 187 -5.05 -5.42 -5.56
C VAL A 187 -5.77 -5.21 -6.89
N ALA A 188 -5.04 -5.07 -7.99
CA ALA A 188 -5.63 -4.89 -9.31
C ALA A 188 -6.34 -6.15 -9.81
N CYS A 189 -5.73 -7.33 -9.65
CA CYS A 189 -6.36 -8.61 -9.97
C CYS A 189 -7.63 -8.84 -9.15
N ALA A 190 -7.63 -8.50 -7.85
CA ALA A 190 -8.83 -8.61 -7.02
C ALA A 190 -9.98 -7.71 -7.49
N LYS A 191 -9.71 -6.65 -8.26
CA LYS A 191 -10.75 -5.77 -8.81
C LYS A 191 -11.28 -6.22 -10.16
N VAL A 192 -10.44 -6.88 -10.93
CA VAL A 192 -10.80 -7.41 -12.24
C VAL A 192 -11.46 -8.79 -12.10
N PHE A 193 -10.93 -9.61 -11.19
CA PHE A 193 -11.25 -11.03 -11.04
C PHE A 193 -11.76 -11.39 -9.64
N GLY A 194 -11.96 -10.40 -8.76
CA GLY A 194 -12.62 -10.62 -7.48
C GLY A 194 -14.09 -11.03 -7.66
N PRO A 195 -14.71 -11.58 -6.60
CA PRO A 195 -15.96 -12.33 -6.67
C PRO A 195 -17.11 -11.60 -7.36
#